data_AF-A0AAV6H4A5-F1
#
_entry.id   AF-A0AAV6H4A5-F1
#
_cell.length_a   1.000
_cell.length_b   1.000
_cell.length_c   1.000
_cell.angle_alpha   90.00
_cell.angle_beta   90.00
_cell.angle_gamma   90.00
#
_symmetry.space_group_name_H-M   'P 1'
#
loop_
_entity.id
_entity.type
_entity.pdbx_description
1 polymer ?
#
loop_
_entity_poly.entity_id
_entity_poly.type
_entity_poly.pdbx_seq_one_letter_code
_entity_poly.pdbx_strand_id
1 'polypeptide(L)'
;MPNGRCYGGRCKTRDAQCWRLWGHSSADRICYEKLNPEGSERGNCGKDSGQNWLPCNKQDVLCGFLLCSNVTQRPRVGDLQGEISSITLYHQNQYLDCLGGHAVLDDGSDVGYVEDGTLCGPGMMCLDQHCVPLATFNLSACPGSSPSRICSDHGTCSNEVKCICDLGYAGKDCSVLDPILDPTLPDDPEQHKGPSGTNIIIGSIAGAILLGAIVLGGTGWGFKNIRRGRYDQADQ
;
A
#
# COMPACT_ATOMS: atom_id res chain seq x y z
N MET A 1 -6.86 8.36 -12.92
CA MET A 1 -6.27 8.93 -11.68
C MET A 1 -4.97 8.20 -11.41
N PRO A 2 -3.78 8.80 -11.59
CA PRO A 2 -2.53 8.05 -11.45
C PRO A 2 -2.13 7.74 -9.99
N ASN A 3 -2.85 8.21 -8.97
CA ASN A 3 -2.48 8.05 -7.54
C ASN A 3 -3.71 7.92 -6.63
N GLY A 4 -4.66 7.05 -6.97
CA GLY A 4 -5.80 6.77 -6.09
C GLY A 4 -5.30 6.06 -4.81
N ARG A 5 -5.50 6.66 -3.63
CA ARG A 5 -5.18 6.03 -2.35
C ARG A 5 -6.48 5.53 -1.71
N CYS A 6 -6.52 4.26 -1.36
CA CYS A 6 -7.64 3.67 -0.65
C CYS A 6 -7.37 3.68 0.86
N TYR A 7 -8.42 3.83 1.66
CA TYR A 7 -8.39 3.81 3.12
C TYR A 7 -9.46 2.85 3.64
N GLY A 8 -9.13 1.99 4.60
CA GLY A 8 -10.07 0.97 5.11
C GLY A 8 -10.57 0.00 4.03
N GLY A 9 -9.72 -0.35 3.05
CA GLY A 9 -10.06 -1.26 1.96
C GLY A 9 -10.99 -0.67 0.88
N ARG A 10 -11.31 0.64 0.95
CA ARG A 10 -12.17 1.32 -0.03
C ARG A 10 -11.48 2.58 -0.56
N CYS A 11 -11.61 2.82 -1.84
CA CYS A 11 -11.21 4.09 -2.44
C CYS A 11 -12.39 5.06 -2.37
N LYS A 12 -12.24 6.07 -1.51
CA LYS A 12 -13.31 7.03 -1.18
C LYS A 12 -13.12 8.33 -1.93
N THR A 13 -14.20 8.83 -2.50
CA THR A 13 -14.25 10.15 -3.17
C THR A 13 -15.56 10.84 -2.80
N ARG A 14 -15.54 12.18 -2.74
CA ARG A 14 -16.76 12.99 -2.53
C ARG A 14 -17.83 12.67 -3.58
N ASP A 15 -17.42 12.45 -4.82
CA ASP A 15 -18.34 12.11 -5.92
C ASP A 15 -19.02 10.75 -5.70
N ALA A 16 -18.26 9.72 -5.33
CA ALA A 16 -18.83 8.41 -5.01
C ALA A 16 -19.73 8.44 -3.78
N GLN A 17 -19.40 9.28 -2.78
CA GLN A 17 -20.24 9.49 -1.60
C GLN A 17 -21.55 10.19 -1.97
N CYS A 18 -21.51 11.28 -2.74
CA CYS A 18 -22.71 11.97 -3.24
C CYS A 18 -23.58 11.04 -4.10
N TRP A 19 -22.99 10.19 -4.94
CA TRP A 19 -23.74 9.23 -5.74
C TRP A 19 -24.46 8.19 -4.88
N ARG A 20 -23.81 7.72 -3.82
CA ARG A 20 -24.43 6.78 -2.87
C ARG A 20 -25.56 7.44 -2.09
N LEU A 21 -25.32 8.66 -1.59
CA LEU A 21 -26.24 9.34 -0.69
C LEU A 21 -27.42 9.98 -1.43
N TRP A 22 -27.18 10.63 -2.55
CA TRP A 22 -28.19 11.44 -3.26
C TRP A 22 -28.46 10.96 -4.68
N GLY A 23 -27.58 10.13 -5.27
CA GLY A 23 -27.69 9.75 -6.68
C GLY A 23 -27.20 10.82 -7.65
N HIS A 24 -26.37 11.74 -7.17
CA HIS A 24 -25.82 12.84 -7.95
C HIS A 24 -24.34 13.02 -7.68
N SER A 25 -23.67 13.80 -8.54
CA SER A 25 -22.25 14.08 -8.42
C SER A 25 -21.91 15.05 -7.30
N SER A 26 -20.65 15.03 -6.87
CA SER A 26 -20.11 16.07 -5.99
C SER A 26 -20.33 17.45 -6.60
N ALA A 27 -20.59 18.43 -5.74
CA ALA A 27 -20.59 19.83 -6.14
C ALA A 27 -19.17 20.28 -6.50
N ASP A 28 -19.08 21.42 -7.17
CA ASP A 28 -17.81 22.05 -7.51
C ASP A 28 -17.03 22.45 -6.24
N ARG A 29 -15.70 22.47 -6.34
CA ARG A 29 -14.81 22.86 -5.24
C ARG A 29 -15.19 24.24 -4.67
N ILE A 30 -15.64 25.18 -5.48
CA ILE A 30 -16.01 26.53 -5.00
C ILE A 30 -17.16 26.48 -3.98
N CYS A 31 -18.07 25.51 -4.07
CA CYS A 31 -19.14 25.33 -3.09
C CYS A 31 -18.56 25.08 -1.69
N TYR A 32 -17.58 24.19 -1.60
CA TYR A 32 -16.87 23.88 -0.35
C TYR A 32 -16.09 25.10 0.16
N GLU A 33 -15.34 25.76 -0.72
CA GLU A 33 -14.52 26.92 -0.35
C GLU A 33 -15.33 28.14 0.11
N LYS A 34 -16.61 28.24 -0.30
CA LYS A 34 -17.50 29.34 0.10
C LYS A 34 -18.34 29.01 1.31
N LEU A 35 -18.97 27.84 1.35
CA LEU A 35 -19.98 27.52 2.35
C LEU A 35 -19.38 26.96 3.64
N ASN A 36 -18.39 26.07 3.55
CA ASN A 36 -17.84 25.40 4.74
C ASN A 36 -17.13 26.36 5.73
N PRO A 37 -16.46 27.43 5.27
CA PRO A 37 -15.96 28.47 6.18
C PRO A 37 -17.03 29.32 6.86
N GLU A 38 -18.30 29.29 6.43
CA GLU A 38 -19.37 30.07 7.06
C GLU A 38 -19.68 29.57 8.47
N GLY A 39 -19.55 28.26 8.72
CA GLY A 39 -19.91 27.68 10.00
C GLY A 39 -21.42 27.76 10.25
N SER A 40 -22.20 27.29 9.29
CA SER A 40 -23.67 27.28 9.33
C SER A 40 -24.23 25.89 9.03
N GLU A 41 -25.53 25.71 9.17
CA GLU A 41 -26.23 24.46 8.78
C GLU A 41 -26.03 24.09 7.29
N ARG A 42 -25.62 25.04 6.46
CA ARG A 42 -25.40 24.84 5.02
C ARG A 42 -23.94 24.56 4.65
N GLY A 43 -23.04 24.69 5.62
CA GLY A 43 -21.61 24.46 5.43
C GLY A 43 -20.84 24.70 6.72
N ASN A 44 -20.19 23.66 7.22
CA ASN A 44 -19.49 23.67 8.50
C ASN A 44 -18.52 22.48 8.63
N CYS A 45 -17.73 22.45 9.70
CA CYS A 45 -16.84 21.36 10.12
C CYS A 45 -17.32 20.74 11.44
N GLY A 46 -18.62 20.41 11.50
CA GLY A 46 -19.22 19.79 12.67
C GLY A 46 -19.85 20.80 13.63
N LYS A 47 -20.08 20.34 14.86
CA LYS A 47 -20.61 21.15 15.96
C LYS A 47 -19.67 21.12 17.16
N ASP A 48 -19.65 22.21 17.92
CA ASP A 48 -19.00 22.25 19.22
C ASP A 48 -19.84 21.55 20.31
N SER A 49 -19.30 21.48 21.53
CA SER A 49 -20.00 20.92 22.70
C SER A 49 -21.32 21.62 23.03
N GLY A 50 -21.50 22.88 22.59
CA GLY A 50 -22.71 23.68 22.76
C GLY A 50 -23.69 23.54 21.60
N GLN A 51 -23.47 22.61 20.67
CA GLN A 51 -24.27 22.42 19.45
C GLN A 51 -24.21 23.57 18.43
N ASN A 52 -23.23 24.47 18.55
CA ASN A 52 -23.01 25.51 17.54
C ASN A 52 -22.20 24.96 16.37
N TRP A 53 -22.56 25.37 15.16
CA TRP A 53 -21.83 25.01 13.95
C TRP A 53 -20.42 25.60 13.96
N LEU A 54 -19.43 24.76 13.62
CA LEU A 54 -18.03 25.15 13.56
C LEU A 54 -17.67 25.60 12.13
N PRO A 55 -17.09 26.79 11.93
CA PRO A 55 -16.56 27.18 10.64
C PRO A 55 -15.30 26.36 10.30
N CYS A 56 -15.19 25.91 9.05
CA CYS A 56 -14.00 25.21 8.60
C CYS A 56 -12.82 26.17 8.40
N ASN A 57 -11.61 25.70 8.76
CA ASN A 57 -10.39 26.34 8.28
C ASN A 57 -10.27 26.19 6.76
N LYS A 58 -9.51 27.09 6.12
CA LYS A 58 -9.27 27.04 4.66
C LYS A 58 -8.70 25.71 4.17
N GLN A 59 -7.91 25.02 4.98
CA GLN A 59 -7.33 23.71 4.65
C GLN A 59 -8.36 22.58 4.76
N ASP A 60 -9.34 22.73 5.65
CA ASP A 60 -10.33 21.71 6.03
C ASP A 60 -11.62 21.78 5.21
N VAL A 61 -11.77 22.79 4.34
CA VAL A 61 -13.02 23.02 3.57
C VAL A 61 -13.47 21.80 2.76
N LEU A 62 -12.55 20.93 2.34
CA LEU A 62 -12.88 19.71 1.59
C LEU A 62 -13.18 18.47 2.46
N CYS A 63 -13.15 18.62 3.78
CA CYS A 63 -13.41 17.58 4.77
C CYS A 63 -14.62 17.86 5.67
N GLY A 64 -15.18 19.07 5.59
CA GLY A 64 -16.41 19.44 6.30
C GLY A 64 -17.68 18.87 5.68
N PHE A 65 -18.74 19.66 5.71
CA PHE A 65 -20.05 19.30 5.18
C PHE A 65 -19.98 18.90 3.69
N LEU A 66 -20.62 17.80 3.33
CA LEU A 66 -20.63 17.25 1.98
C LEU A 66 -21.59 18.05 1.10
N LEU A 67 -21.08 18.54 -0.03
CA LEU A 67 -21.85 19.30 -1.01
C LEU A 67 -21.92 18.53 -2.34
N CYS A 68 -23.13 18.33 -2.82
CA CYS A 68 -23.49 17.63 -4.04
C CYS A 68 -24.25 18.57 -5.00
N SER A 69 -24.29 18.24 -6.28
CA SER A 69 -24.99 19.02 -7.31
C SER A 69 -26.34 18.41 -7.65
N ASN A 70 -27.29 19.22 -8.12
CA ASN A 70 -28.59 18.76 -8.65
C ASN A 70 -29.42 17.85 -7.72
N VAL A 71 -29.27 17.97 -6.40
CA VAL A 71 -30.05 17.17 -5.44
C VAL A 71 -31.51 17.60 -5.48
N THR A 72 -32.41 16.66 -5.75
CA THR A 72 -33.86 16.93 -5.91
C THR A 72 -34.74 16.14 -4.96
N GLN A 73 -34.16 15.25 -4.16
CA GLN A 73 -34.88 14.28 -3.34
C GLN A 73 -34.20 14.09 -1.98
N ARG A 74 -34.92 13.47 -1.04
CA ARG A 74 -34.36 13.00 0.24
C ARG A 74 -33.19 12.02 0.02
N PRO A 75 -32.28 11.88 0.99
CA PRO A 75 -31.15 10.98 0.85
C PRO A 75 -31.65 9.53 0.70
N ARG A 76 -30.94 8.74 -0.11
CA ARG A 76 -31.19 7.32 -0.33
C ARG A 76 -30.77 6.45 0.85
N VAL A 77 -29.89 6.98 1.70
CA VAL A 77 -29.27 6.30 2.84
C VAL A 77 -29.33 7.25 4.04
N GLY A 78 -29.80 6.74 5.18
CA GLY A 78 -29.98 7.52 6.42
C GLY A 78 -31.24 8.38 6.43
N ASP A 79 -31.61 8.82 7.62
CA ASP A 79 -32.73 9.71 7.86
C ASP A 79 -32.27 11.17 7.79
N LEU A 80 -32.96 11.96 6.97
CA LEU A 80 -32.68 13.39 6.87
C LEU A 80 -33.11 14.10 8.16
N GLN A 81 -32.14 14.66 8.87
CA GLN A 81 -32.37 15.60 9.97
C GLN A 81 -32.36 17.03 9.44
N GLY A 82 -33.40 17.81 9.77
CA GLY A 82 -33.56 19.17 9.28
C GLY A 82 -34.01 19.24 7.83
N GLU A 83 -33.55 20.26 7.11
CA GLU A 83 -33.88 20.49 5.71
C GLU A 83 -32.66 20.27 4.81
N ILE A 84 -32.91 20.09 3.51
CA ILE A 84 -31.84 20.08 2.51
C ILE A 84 -31.35 21.52 2.36
N SER A 85 -30.08 21.74 2.70
CA SER A 85 -29.37 22.99 2.43
C SER A 85 -29.18 23.14 0.93
N SER A 86 -29.75 24.20 0.32
CA SER A 86 -29.66 24.47 -1.12
C SER A 86 -29.25 25.91 -1.37
N ILE A 87 -28.11 26.11 -2.03
CA ILE A 87 -27.61 27.42 -2.46
C ILE A 87 -27.13 27.31 -3.91
N THR A 88 -27.49 28.29 -4.73
CA THR A 88 -26.89 28.48 -6.05
C THR A 88 -25.86 29.60 -5.99
N LEU A 89 -24.61 29.30 -6.35
CA LEU A 89 -23.52 30.27 -6.46
C LEU A 89 -23.30 30.68 -7.92
N TYR A 90 -23.00 31.95 -8.15
CA TYR A 90 -22.53 32.42 -9.45
C TYR A 90 -21.00 32.53 -9.43
N HIS A 91 -20.33 31.71 -10.24
CA HIS A 91 -18.87 31.69 -10.33
C HIS A 91 -18.42 31.44 -11.77
N GLN A 92 -17.42 32.20 -12.24
CA GLN A 92 -16.85 32.05 -13.59
C GLN A 92 -17.91 32.01 -14.72
N ASN A 93 -18.92 32.88 -14.62
CA ASN A 93 -20.02 32.99 -15.58
C ASN A 93 -20.92 31.74 -15.69
N GLN A 94 -20.97 30.93 -14.63
CA GLN A 94 -21.82 29.76 -14.48
C GLN A 94 -22.56 29.79 -13.14
N TYR A 95 -23.79 29.29 -13.12
CA TYR A 95 -24.53 29.01 -11.89
C TYR A 95 -24.23 27.59 -11.44
N LEU A 96 -23.85 27.44 -10.18
CA LEU A 96 -23.44 26.18 -9.57
C LEU A 96 -24.33 25.91 -8.36
N ASP A 97 -25.05 24.78 -8.39
CA ASP A 97 -25.86 24.37 -7.26
C ASP A 97 -25.01 23.61 -6.24
N CYS A 98 -25.04 24.10 -5.01
CA CYS A 98 -24.35 23.59 -3.85
C CYS A 98 -25.41 23.08 -2.87
N LEU A 99 -25.65 21.78 -2.85
CA LEU A 99 -26.68 21.18 -2.00
C LEU A 99 -26.10 20.16 -1.02
N GLY A 100 -26.69 20.03 0.16
CA GLY A 100 -26.31 19.02 1.14
C GLY A 100 -27.41 18.82 2.18
N GLY A 101 -27.23 17.84 3.07
CA GLY A 101 -28.15 17.59 4.16
C GLY A 101 -27.54 16.63 5.18
N HIS A 102 -27.95 16.78 6.43
CA HIS A 102 -27.54 15.92 7.54
C HIS A 102 -28.33 14.61 7.46
N ALA A 103 -27.71 13.57 6.92
CA ALA A 103 -28.33 12.26 6.75
C ALA A 103 -27.76 11.33 7.83
N VAL A 104 -28.58 10.98 8.82
CA VAL A 104 -28.13 10.26 10.01
C VAL A 104 -28.52 8.80 9.91
N LEU A 105 -27.56 7.91 10.14
CA LEU A 105 -27.77 6.46 10.15
C LEU A 105 -28.36 6.01 11.49
N ASP A 106 -28.82 4.75 11.55
CA ASP A 106 -29.38 4.14 12.75
C ASP A 106 -28.41 4.13 13.96
N ASP A 107 -27.09 4.13 13.68
CA ASP A 107 -26.04 4.20 14.71
C ASP A 107 -25.72 5.63 15.18
N GLY A 108 -26.45 6.63 14.66
CA GLY A 108 -26.25 8.04 14.97
C GLY A 108 -25.18 8.74 14.14
N SER A 109 -24.49 8.03 13.24
CA SER A 109 -23.46 8.61 12.37
C SER A 109 -24.10 9.52 11.31
N ASP A 110 -23.63 10.76 11.21
CA ASP A 110 -24.04 11.69 10.16
C ASP A 110 -23.19 11.51 8.90
N VAL A 111 -23.78 10.89 7.87
CA VAL A 111 -23.14 10.69 6.56
C VAL A 111 -23.26 11.90 5.62
N GLY A 112 -23.78 13.03 6.14
CA GLY A 112 -23.76 14.35 5.50
C GLY A 112 -22.41 15.06 5.55
N TYR A 113 -21.39 14.49 6.21
CA TYR A 113 -20.01 14.98 6.19
C TYR A 113 -19.13 14.15 5.26
N VAL A 114 -18.05 14.75 4.75
CA VAL A 114 -17.09 14.02 3.91
C VAL A 114 -16.46 12.86 4.71
N GLU A 115 -16.52 11.65 4.15
CA GLU A 115 -16.00 10.45 4.82
C GLU A 115 -14.48 10.51 5.06
N ASP A 116 -14.04 9.98 6.22
CA ASP A 116 -12.62 9.81 6.52
C ASP A 116 -11.89 8.95 5.49
N GLY A 117 -10.66 9.34 5.16
CA GLY A 117 -9.83 8.75 4.11
C GLY A 117 -10.09 9.33 2.72
N THR A 118 -11.03 10.26 2.57
CA THR A 118 -11.25 10.98 1.31
C THR A 118 -10.11 11.96 1.05
N LEU A 119 -9.58 12.01 -0.18
CA LEU A 119 -8.51 12.95 -0.54
C LEU A 119 -8.99 14.41 -0.49
N CYS A 120 -8.27 15.25 0.25
CA CYS A 120 -8.52 16.70 0.35
C CYS A 120 -7.39 17.54 -0.26
N GLY A 121 -6.28 16.93 -0.62
CA GLY A 121 -5.18 17.57 -1.35
C GLY A 121 -4.05 16.60 -1.67
N PRO A 122 -2.98 17.07 -2.34
CA PRO A 122 -1.80 16.25 -2.60
C PRO A 122 -1.19 15.76 -1.29
N GLY A 123 -1.12 14.44 -1.09
CA GLY A 123 -0.54 13.88 0.13
C GLY A 123 -1.39 14.10 1.39
N MET A 124 -2.69 14.39 1.26
CA MET A 124 -3.58 14.68 2.40
C MET A 124 -4.95 13.99 2.27
N MET A 125 -5.51 13.57 3.40
CA MET A 125 -6.83 12.92 3.50
C MET A 125 -7.64 13.49 4.67
N CYS A 126 -8.95 13.35 4.59
CA CYS A 126 -9.86 13.75 5.65
C CYS A 126 -9.80 12.78 6.83
N LEU A 127 -9.67 13.31 8.04
CA LEU A 127 -9.82 12.59 9.30
C LEU A 127 -10.51 13.52 10.29
N ASP A 128 -11.64 13.11 10.86
CA ASP A 128 -12.41 13.89 11.84
C ASP A 128 -12.66 15.33 11.34
N GLN A 129 -13.15 15.43 10.10
CA GLN A 129 -13.44 16.69 9.38
C GLN A 129 -12.22 17.61 9.15
N HIS A 130 -11.00 17.15 9.42
CA HIS A 130 -9.76 17.88 9.14
C HIS A 130 -9.01 17.32 7.95
N CYS A 131 -8.39 18.20 7.16
CA CYS A 131 -7.51 17.79 6.07
C CYS A 131 -6.09 17.59 6.60
N VAL A 132 -5.72 16.35 6.87
CA VAL A 132 -4.45 16.01 7.52
C VAL A 132 -3.49 15.28 6.58
N PRO A 133 -2.16 15.39 6.80
CA PRO A 133 -1.17 14.63 6.03
C PRO A 133 -1.39 13.12 6.11
N LEU A 134 -1.05 12.40 5.04
CA LEU A 134 -1.13 10.93 5.01
C LEU A 134 -0.33 10.24 6.12
N ALA A 135 0.73 10.90 6.62
CA ALA A 135 1.54 10.40 7.73
C ALA A 135 0.75 10.25 9.04
N THR A 136 -0.32 11.03 9.23
CA THR A 136 -1.19 10.95 10.42
C THR A 136 -1.91 9.61 10.54
N PHE A 137 -2.18 8.95 9.43
CA PHE A 137 -2.93 7.69 9.40
C PHE A 137 -2.09 6.45 9.76
N ASN A 138 -0.80 6.61 10.08
CA ASN A 138 0.13 5.52 10.38
C ASN A 138 0.03 4.36 9.39
N LEU A 139 -0.18 4.68 8.10
CA LEU A 139 -0.37 3.67 7.06
C LEU A 139 0.91 2.89 6.89
N SER A 140 0.83 1.58 7.09
CA SER A 140 1.91 0.66 6.77
C SER A 140 2.21 0.72 5.26
N ALA A 141 3.47 0.97 4.92
CA ALA A 141 3.94 1.09 3.54
C ALA A 141 4.58 -0.22 3.07
N CYS A 142 4.26 -0.63 1.85
CA CYS A 142 4.98 -1.71 1.19
C CYS A 142 6.45 -1.32 0.96
N PRO A 143 7.36 -2.31 0.91
CA PRO A 143 8.78 -2.05 0.63
C PRO A 143 8.97 -1.52 -0.80
N GLY A 144 10.14 -0.93 -1.04
CA GLY A 144 10.47 -0.28 -2.30
C GLY A 144 11.94 0.12 -2.34
N SER A 145 12.47 0.34 -3.54
CA SER A 145 13.82 0.88 -3.75
C SER A 145 14.01 2.27 -3.10
N SER A 146 12.94 3.02 -2.87
CA SER A 146 12.93 4.23 -2.05
C SER A 146 11.57 4.44 -1.37
N PRO A 147 11.45 5.34 -0.37
CA PRO A 147 10.17 5.63 0.29
C PRO A 147 9.07 6.14 -0.64
N SER A 148 9.44 6.70 -1.81
CA SER A 148 8.50 7.20 -2.81
C SER A 148 8.20 6.20 -3.93
N ARG A 149 9.00 5.12 -4.05
CA ARG A 149 8.86 4.08 -5.07
C ARG A 149 8.32 2.79 -4.45
N ILE A 150 7.04 2.81 -4.11
CA ILE A 150 6.36 1.66 -3.52
C ILE A 150 6.42 0.50 -4.51
N CYS A 151 6.85 -0.69 -4.05
CA CYS A 151 7.08 -1.85 -4.92
C CYS A 151 8.01 -1.54 -6.10
N SER A 152 8.95 -0.61 -5.90
CA SER A 152 9.90 -0.15 -6.92
C SER A 152 9.25 0.30 -8.24
N ASP A 153 7.98 0.72 -8.20
CA ASP A 153 7.14 1.06 -9.37
C ASP A 153 6.91 -0.13 -10.34
N HIS A 154 7.10 -1.35 -9.86
CA HIS A 154 6.97 -2.61 -10.61
C HIS A 154 6.02 -3.59 -9.93
N GLY A 155 4.99 -3.07 -9.26
CA GLY A 155 3.99 -3.89 -8.62
C GLY A 155 2.95 -3.08 -7.86
N THR A 156 1.95 -3.80 -7.35
CA THR A 156 0.87 -3.23 -6.54
C THR A 156 1.03 -3.64 -5.07
N CYS A 157 0.89 -2.69 -4.16
CA CYS A 157 0.89 -2.95 -2.73
C CYS A 157 -0.46 -3.52 -2.27
N SER A 158 -0.46 -4.73 -1.69
CA SER A 158 -1.66 -5.37 -1.14
C SER A 158 -2.00 -4.85 0.27
N ASN A 159 -3.20 -5.18 0.75
CA ASN A 159 -3.65 -4.88 2.11
C ASN A 159 -2.83 -5.61 3.20
N GLU A 160 -2.08 -6.66 2.84
CA GLU A 160 -1.15 -7.35 3.75
C GLU A 160 0.24 -6.71 3.77
N VAL A 161 0.41 -5.53 3.16
CA VAL A 161 1.70 -4.82 3.08
C VAL A 161 2.75 -5.64 2.33
N LYS A 162 2.31 -6.34 1.27
CA LYS A 162 3.16 -7.12 0.37
C LYS A 162 3.04 -6.58 -1.05
N CYS A 163 4.15 -6.55 -1.78
CA CYS A 163 4.13 -6.23 -3.19
C CYS A 163 3.70 -7.43 -4.02
N ILE A 164 2.73 -7.21 -4.90
CA ILE A 164 2.36 -8.11 -5.99
C ILE A 164 3.06 -7.57 -7.23
N CYS A 165 4.14 -8.24 -7.65
CA CYS A 165 4.99 -7.72 -8.72
C CYS A 165 4.35 -7.86 -10.10
N ASP A 166 4.64 -6.89 -10.96
CA ASP A 166 4.30 -6.93 -12.37
C ASP A 166 5.09 -8.04 -13.07
N LEU A 167 4.60 -8.46 -14.22
CA LEU A 167 5.21 -9.51 -15.01
C LEU A 167 6.67 -9.15 -15.37
N GLY A 168 7.60 -10.05 -15.09
CA GLY A 168 9.03 -9.84 -15.31
C GLY A 168 9.78 -9.23 -14.13
N TYR A 169 9.11 -9.01 -12.99
CA TYR A 169 9.73 -8.52 -11.76
C TYR A 169 9.46 -9.46 -10.58
N ALA A 170 10.43 -9.54 -9.67
CA ALA A 170 10.39 -10.39 -8.49
C ALA A 170 11.07 -9.70 -7.29
N GLY A 171 11.04 -10.40 -6.15
CA GLY A 171 11.55 -9.90 -4.87
C GLY A 171 10.46 -9.25 -4.02
N LYS A 172 10.79 -8.95 -2.76
CA LYS A 172 9.82 -8.40 -1.79
C LYS A 172 9.33 -7.00 -2.18
N ASP A 173 10.16 -6.26 -2.91
CA ASP A 173 9.94 -4.88 -3.33
C ASP A 173 9.91 -4.71 -4.86
N CYS A 174 9.82 -5.83 -5.60
CA CYS A 174 9.79 -5.87 -7.07
C CYS A 174 10.96 -5.17 -7.77
N SER A 175 12.12 -5.09 -7.11
CA SER A 175 13.33 -4.46 -7.68
C SER A 175 14.15 -5.41 -8.58
N VAL A 176 13.88 -6.72 -8.54
CA VAL A 176 14.66 -7.72 -9.26
C VAL A 176 13.97 -8.04 -10.59
N LEU A 177 14.69 -7.89 -11.70
CA LEU A 177 14.23 -8.35 -13.01
C LEU A 177 14.26 -9.88 -13.03
N ASP A 178 13.11 -10.51 -13.26
CA ASP A 178 12.95 -11.95 -13.44
C ASP A 178 12.59 -12.22 -14.91
N PRO A 179 13.59 -12.45 -15.78
CA PRO A 179 13.33 -12.65 -17.21
C PRO A 179 12.44 -13.88 -17.39
N ILE A 180 11.26 -13.65 -17.99
CA ILE A 180 10.36 -14.73 -18.37
C ILE A 180 11.09 -15.59 -19.39
N LEU A 181 11.33 -16.86 -19.06
CA LEU A 181 11.77 -17.84 -20.03
C LEU A 181 10.67 -17.99 -21.07
N ASP A 182 10.88 -17.42 -22.26
CA ASP A 182 10.01 -17.64 -23.41
C ASP A 182 10.20 -19.10 -23.87
N PRO A 183 9.17 -19.96 -23.78
CA PRO A 183 9.29 -21.36 -24.20
C PRO A 183 9.42 -21.51 -25.73
N THR A 184 9.39 -20.42 -26.50
CA THR A 184 9.45 -20.45 -27.97
C THR A 184 10.81 -20.07 -28.58
N LEU A 185 11.80 -19.68 -27.78
CA LEU A 185 13.16 -19.46 -28.29
C LEU A 185 13.94 -20.78 -28.27
N PRO A 186 14.55 -21.22 -29.39
CA PRO A 186 15.44 -22.37 -29.37
C PRO A 186 16.62 -22.06 -28.44
N ASP A 187 16.87 -22.95 -27.48
CA ASP A 187 17.98 -22.87 -26.52
C ASP A 187 19.29 -22.54 -27.26
N ASP A 188 19.85 -21.35 -27.02
CA ASP A 188 21.23 -21.06 -27.35
C ASP A 188 22.11 -21.74 -26.28
N PRO A 189 22.94 -22.74 -26.63
CA PRO A 189 23.61 -23.59 -25.64
C PRO A 189 24.88 -22.96 -25.05
N GLU A 190 24.94 -21.64 -24.93
CA GLU A 190 26.01 -20.96 -24.21
C GLU A 190 25.44 -19.86 -23.33
N GLN A 191 25.41 -20.11 -22.02
CA GLN A 191 25.85 -19.16 -20.97
C GLN A 191 25.21 -19.44 -19.59
N HIS A 192 25.24 -20.67 -19.07
CA HIS A 192 25.13 -20.90 -17.62
C HIS A 192 25.94 -22.13 -17.19
N LYS A 193 27.24 -22.15 -17.47
CA LYS A 193 28.15 -23.12 -16.82
C LYS A 193 28.66 -22.53 -15.50
N GLY A 194 27.74 -22.33 -14.55
CA GLY A 194 28.11 -22.36 -13.14
C GLY A 194 28.72 -23.73 -12.81
N PRO A 195 29.56 -23.85 -11.77
CA PRO A 195 30.26 -25.10 -11.48
C PRO A 195 29.23 -26.21 -11.25
N SER A 196 29.16 -27.12 -12.22
CA SER A 196 28.29 -28.29 -12.17
C SER A 196 28.57 -29.04 -10.87
N GLY A 197 27.54 -29.17 -10.03
CA GLY A 197 27.61 -29.84 -8.72
C GLY A 197 28.17 -31.27 -8.80
N THR A 198 28.19 -31.88 -9.99
CA THR A 198 28.79 -33.18 -10.26
C THR A 198 30.31 -33.20 -10.06
N ASN A 199 31.02 -32.09 -10.37
CA ASN A 199 32.47 -32.00 -10.17
C ASN A 199 32.85 -31.83 -8.68
N ILE A 200 31.96 -31.24 -7.87
CA ILE A 200 32.15 -31.09 -6.42
C ILE A 200 32.07 -32.45 -5.72
N ILE A 201 31.17 -33.33 -6.19
CA ILE A 201 31.00 -34.68 -5.65
C ILE A 201 32.23 -35.55 -5.98
N ILE A 202 32.74 -35.50 -7.21
CA ILE A 202 33.92 -36.29 -7.62
C ILE A 202 35.18 -35.85 -6.86
N GLY A 203 35.40 -34.54 -6.69
CA GLY A 203 36.54 -34.02 -5.92
C GLY A 203 36.51 -34.44 -4.45
N SER A 204 35.32 -34.49 -3.85
CA SER A 204 35.13 -34.89 -2.44
C SER A 204 35.39 -36.38 -2.23
N ILE A 205 34.96 -37.24 -3.16
CA ILE A 205 35.19 -38.69 -3.10
C ILE A 205 36.67 -39.01 -3.32
N ALA A 206 37.31 -38.40 -4.32
CA ALA A 206 38.73 -38.58 -4.57
C ALA A 206 39.60 -38.12 -3.38
N GLY A 207 39.24 -36.98 -2.76
CA GLY A 207 39.90 -36.47 -1.56
C GLY A 207 39.76 -37.40 -0.35
N ALA A 208 38.57 -37.95 -0.12
CA ALA A 208 38.33 -38.89 0.98
C ALA A 208 39.09 -40.22 0.80
N ILE A 209 39.17 -40.75 -0.43
CA ILE A 209 39.93 -41.96 -0.74
C ILE A 209 41.44 -41.73 -0.53
N LEU A 210 41.96 -40.60 -0.98
CA LEU A 210 43.39 -40.26 -0.81
C LEU A 210 43.76 -40.11 0.67
N LEU A 211 42.93 -39.43 1.46
CA LEU A 211 43.12 -39.33 2.91
C LEU A 211 43.04 -40.69 3.60
N GLY A 212 42.07 -41.53 3.23
CA GLY A 212 41.96 -42.90 3.75
C GLY A 212 43.20 -43.74 3.43
N ALA A 213 43.73 -43.64 2.21
CA ALA A 213 44.95 -44.35 1.81
C ALA A 213 46.19 -43.86 2.56
N ILE A 214 46.31 -42.56 2.86
CA ILE A 214 47.41 -42.02 3.67
C ILE A 214 47.32 -42.49 5.12
N VAL A 215 46.12 -42.51 5.71
CA VAL A 215 45.93 -42.97 7.10
C VAL A 215 46.19 -44.47 7.22
N LEU A 216 45.69 -45.28 6.29
CA LEU A 216 45.94 -46.73 6.26
C LEU A 216 47.39 -47.07 5.90
N GLY A 217 47.99 -46.33 4.97
CA GLY A 217 49.40 -46.45 4.60
C GLY A 217 50.33 -46.05 5.75
N GLY A 218 50.05 -44.94 6.44
CA GLY A 218 50.82 -44.46 7.58
C GLY A 218 50.74 -45.38 8.79
N THR A 219 49.56 -45.89 9.11
CA THR A 219 49.40 -46.90 10.19
C THR A 219 50.05 -48.23 9.81
N GLY A 220 49.92 -48.69 8.57
CA GLY A 220 50.57 -49.91 8.07
C GLY A 220 52.10 -49.84 8.05
N TRP A 221 52.68 -48.69 7.70
CA TRP A 221 54.14 -48.47 7.73
C TRP A 221 54.67 -48.34 9.17
N GLY A 222 53.91 -47.67 10.04
CA GLY A 222 54.20 -47.60 11.48
C GLY A 222 54.24 -48.98 12.16
N PHE A 223 53.28 -49.86 11.84
CA PHE A 223 53.27 -51.24 12.37
C PHE A 223 54.42 -52.11 11.84
N LYS A 224 54.87 -51.90 10.58
CA LYS A 224 56.00 -52.64 10.00
C LYS A 224 57.34 -52.22 10.61
N ASN A 225 57.53 -50.94 10.93
CA ASN A 225 58.74 -50.45 11.61
C ASN A 225 58.79 -50.85 13.11
N ILE A 226 57.65 -50.90 13.81
CA ILE A 226 57.61 -51.38 15.21
C ILE A 226 57.98 -52.87 15.31
N ARG A 227 57.61 -53.70 14.32
CA ARG A 227 58.04 -55.12 14.29
C ARG A 227 59.51 -55.28 13.90
N ARG A 228 60.08 -54.39 13.07
CA ARG A 228 61.49 -54.45 12.68
C ARG A 228 62.42 -53.99 13.81
N GLY A 229 62.03 -52.96 14.57
CA GLY A 229 62.76 -52.54 15.78
C GLY A 229 62.75 -53.55 16.93
N ARG A 230 61.83 -54.53 16.93
CA ARG A 230 61.81 -55.62 17.93
C ARG A 230 62.71 -56.81 17.53
N TYR A 231 63.13 -56.93 16.27
CA TYR A 231 64.06 -57.97 15.83
C TYR A 231 65.53 -57.57 16.02
N ASP A 232 65.86 -56.28 15.97
CA ASP A 232 67.24 -55.78 16.17
C ASP A 232 67.66 -55.69 17.66
N GLN A 233 66.80 -56.11 18.60
CA GLN A 233 67.09 -56.18 20.05
C GLN A 233 67.19 -57.62 20.59
N ALA A 234 67.26 -58.62 19.71
CA ALA A 234 67.37 -60.03 20.06
C ALA A 234 68.72 -60.68 19.65
N ASP A 235 69.72 -59.87 19.27
CA ASP A 235 71.13 -60.28 19.15
C ASP A 235 71.98 -59.38 20.06
N GLN A 236 71.90 -59.66 21.37
CA GLN A 236 72.95 -59.41 22.36
C GLN A 236 72.77 -60.35 23.54
#